data_AF-A0A818CPN3-F1
#
_entry.id   AF-A0A818CPN3-F1
#
_cell.length_a   1.000
_cell.length_b   1.000
_cell.length_c   1.000
_cell.angle_alpha   90.00
_cell.angle_beta   90.00
_cell.angle_gamma   90.00
#
_symmetry.space_group_name_H-M   'P 1'
#
loop_
_entity.id
_entity.type
_entity.pdbx_description
1 polymer ?
#
loop_
_entity_poly.entity_id
_entity_poly.type
_entity_poly.pdbx_seq_one_letter_code
_entity_poly.pdbx_strand_id
1 'polypeptide(L)'
;LIEPIIKNRSDLVKHKDKNGNNLLHLLANLHDDEGAEVIKNIFKILPNDTKEMLLVGKNKLCQTPIEIAQSHGNTHCIDILQFSTDAEKENI
;
A
#
# COMPACT_ATOMS: atom_id res chain seq x y z
N LEU A 1 3.70 11.41 10.04
CA LEU A 1 4.52 12.45 9.34
C LEU A 1 4.38 12.46 7.81
N ILE A 2 3.88 11.40 7.14
CA ILE A 2 3.82 11.34 5.66
C ILE A 2 2.56 11.96 5.01
N GLU A 3 1.45 12.07 5.74
CA GLU A 3 0.15 12.53 5.19
C GLU A 3 0.19 13.95 4.60
N PRO A 4 0.79 14.96 5.25
CA PRO A 4 0.84 16.31 4.68
C PRO A 4 1.63 16.36 3.37
N ILE A 5 2.64 15.50 3.23
CA ILE A 5 3.44 15.40 2.01
C ILE A 5 2.57 14.84 0.88
N ILE A 6 1.89 13.71 1.11
CA ILE A 6 1.03 13.09 0.09
C ILE A 6 -0.15 13.98 -0.30
N LYS A 7 -0.73 14.72 0.66
CA LYS A 7 -1.79 15.70 0.36
C LYS A 7 -1.33 16.80 -0.60
N ASN A 8 -0.11 17.31 -0.43
CA ASN A 8 0.42 18.39 -1.26
C ASN A 8 1.13 17.89 -2.54
N ARG A 9 1.57 16.64 -2.55
CA ARG A 9 2.40 16.02 -3.59
C ARG A 9 1.97 14.59 -3.87
N SER A 10 0.72 14.42 -4.27
CA SER A 10 0.12 13.12 -4.56
C SER A 10 0.78 12.40 -5.73
N ASP A 11 1.49 13.11 -6.60
CA ASP A 11 2.35 12.55 -7.64
C ASP A 11 3.42 11.60 -7.09
N LEU A 12 3.90 11.87 -5.87
CA LEU A 12 4.98 11.09 -5.26
C LEU A 12 4.62 9.62 -5.06
N VAL A 13 3.35 9.29 -4.84
CA VAL A 13 2.91 7.90 -4.61
C VAL A 13 2.99 7.05 -5.87
N LYS A 14 3.11 7.66 -7.06
CA LYS A 14 3.24 6.95 -8.34
C LYS A 14 4.66 6.45 -8.60
N HIS A 15 5.64 6.95 -7.85
CA HIS A 15 7.02 6.51 -8.01
C HIS A 15 7.25 5.14 -7.40
N LYS A 16 8.09 4.36 -8.08
CA LYS A 16 8.62 3.09 -7.59
C LYS A 16 10.10 3.24 -7.26
N ASP A 17 10.58 2.48 -6.28
CA ASP A 17 12.01 2.39 -5.99
C ASP A 17 12.77 1.62 -7.09
N LYS A 18 14.08 1.45 -6.91
CA LYS A 18 14.94 0.70 -7.84
C LYS A 18 14.54 -0.78 -8.01
N ASN A 19 13.79 -1.35 -7.07
CA ASN A 19 13.29 -2.72 -7.09
C ASN A 19 11.86 -2.82 -7.64
N GLY A 20 11.27 -1.70 -8.06
CA GLY A 20 9.89 -1.65 -8.53
C GLY A 20 8.87 -1.64 -7.39
N ASN A 21 9.30 -1.52 -6.13
CA ASN A 21 8.40 -1.41 -4.99
C ASN A 21 7.71 -0.05 -5.04
N ASN A 22 6.39 -0.07 -5.01
CA ASN A 22 5.61 1.14 -4.74
C ASN A 22 5.55 1.42 -3.23
N LEU A 23 4.89 2.52 -2.86
CA LEU A 23 4.73 2.93 -1.46
C LEU A 23 4.18 1.82 -0.54
N LEU A 24 3.20 1.03 -0.99
CA LEU A 24 2.59 -0.02 -0.16
C LEU A 24 3.52 -1.22 0.04
N HIS A 25 4.37 -1.57 -0.93
CA HIS A 25 5.38 -2.63 -0.72
C HIS A 25 6.35 -2.23 0.39
N LEU A 26 6.80 -0.97 0.38
CA LEU A 26 7.74 -0.47 1.37
C LEU A 26 7.13 -0.49 2.77
N LEU A 27 5.86 -0.07 2.90
CA LEU A 27 5.13 -0.08 4.16
C LEU A 27 4.82 -1.50 4.66
N ALA A 28 4.47 -2.42 3.75
CA ALA A 28 4.22 -3.82 4.05
C ALA A 28 5.48 -4.57 4.55
N ASN A 29 6.66 -4.06 4.20
CA ASN A 29 7.96 -4.59 4.63
C ASN A 29 8.44 -4.01 5.96
N LEU A 30 7.73 -3.04 6.54
CA LEU A 30 8.08 -2.53 7.87
C LEU A 30 7.73 -3.59 8.94
N HIS A 31 8.51 -3.60 10.00
CA HIS A 31 8.20 -4.35 11.20
C HIS A 31 7.11 -3.64 12.01
N ASP A 32 6.48 -4.37 12.91
CA ASP A 32 5.44 -3.87 13.81
C ASP A 32 4.21 -3.28 13.07
N ASP A 33 3.37 -2.55 13.81
CA ASP A 33 2.12 -1.95 13.33
C ASP A 33 2.30 -0.58 12.65
N GLU A 34 3.53 -0.06 12.58
CA GLU A 34 3.85 1.25 11.98
C GLU A 34 3.41 1.35 10.52
N GLY A 35 3.72 0.31 9.71
CA GLY A 35 3.33 0.27 8.30
C GLY A 35 1.81 0.30 8.13
N ALA A 36 1.11 -0.46 8.98
CA ALA A 36 -0.34 -0.59 8.98
C ALA A 36 -1.05 0.74 9.30
N GLU A 37 -0.60 1.47 10.32
CA GLU A 37 -1.16 2.78 10.65
C GLU A 37 -1.00 3.78 9.50
N VAL A 38 0.19 3.80 8.89
CA VAL A 38 0.48 4.69 7.76
C VAL A 38 -0.38 4.35 6.54
N ILE A 39 -0.55 3.06 6.20
CA ILE A 39 -1.43 2.63 5.10
C ILE A 39 -2.87 3.13 5.33
N LYS A 40 -3.42 2.93 6.54
CA LYS A 40 -4.77 3.41 6.89
C LYS A 40 -4.93 4.91 6.66
N ASN A 41 -3.95 5.71 7.05
CA ASN A 41 -4.04 7.16 6.91
C ASN A 41 -3.88 7.61 5.45
N ILE A 42 -3.03 6.94 4.68
CA ILE A 42 -2.87 7.20 3.25
C ILE A 42 -4.16 6.86 2.47
N PHE A 43 -4.83 5.76 2.81
CA PHE A 43 -6.09 5.37 2.17
C PHE A 43 -7.24 6.35 2.42
N LYS A 44 -7.19 7.14 3.49
CA LYS A 44 -8.18 8.21 3.72
C LYS A 44 -8.01 9.42 2.77
N ILE A 45 -6.82 9.59 2.19
CA ILE A 45 -6.47 10.80 1.43
C ILE A 45 -6.26 10.56 -0.06
N LEU A 46 -5.96 9.32 -0.48
CA LEU A 46 -5.76 8.99 -1.88
C LEU A 46 -7.11 8.78 -2.61
N PRO A 47 -7.20 9.14 -3.91
CA PRO A 47 -8.28 8.71 -4.79
C PRO A 47 -8.27 7.18 -4.97
N ASN A 48 -9.44 6.58 -5.25
CA ASN A 48 -9.59 5.13 -5.38
C ASN A 48 -8.69 4.53 -6.47
N ASP A 49 -8.65 5.11 -7.67
CA ASP A 49 -7.78 4.64 -8.77
C ASP A 49 -6.30 4.57 -8.36
N THR A 50 -5.88 5.49 -7.48
CA THR A 50 -4.50 5.49 -6.96
C THR A 50 -4.29 4.39 -5.92
N LYS A 51 -5.29 4.08 -5.09
CA LYS A 51 -5.24 2.95 -4.16
C LYS A 51 -5.18 1.64 -4.93
N GLU A 52 -6.06 1.44 -5.91
CA GLU A 52 -6.10 0.23 -6.73
C GLU A 52 -4.75 0.01 -7.43
N MET A 53 -4.23 1.04 -8.12
CA MET A 53 -2.90 1.00 -8.76
C MET A 53 -1.79 0.58 -7.79
N LEU A 54 -1.85 1.03 -6.54
CA LEU A 54 -0.87 0.66 -5.52
C LEU A 54 -1.09 -0.77 -5.02
N LEU A 55 -2.33 -1.19 -4.81
CA LEU A 55 -2.71 -2.51 -4.30
C LEU A 55 -2.33 -3.64 -5.27
N VAL A 56 -2.63 -3.47 -6.56
CA VAL A 56 -2.38 -4.51 -7.59
C VAL A 56 -1.01 -4.38 -8.24
N GLY A 57 -0.32 -3.26 -8.01
CA GLY A 57 0.98 -2.99 -8.58
C GLY A 57 2.00 -4.06 -8.18
N LYS A 58 2.73 -4.59 -9.15
CA LYS A 58 3.80 -5.56 -8.91
C LYS A 58 5.18 -4.91 -8.91
N ASN A 59 6.07 -5.40 -8.05
CA ASN A 59 7.50 -5.09 -8.07
C ASN A 59 8.25 -5.96 -9.10
N LYS A 60 9.59 -5.84 -9.17
CA LYS A 60 10.42 -6.61 -10.13
C LYS A 60 10.46 -8.11 -9.85
N LEU A 61 10.08 -8.55 -8.66
CA LEU A 61 9.92 -9.96 -8.29
C LEU A 61 8.50 -10.47 -8.55
N CYS A 62 7.67 -9.69 -9.26
CA CYS A 62 6.27 -10.00 -9.53
C CYS A 62 5.38 -10.08 -8.28
N GLN A 63 5.83 -9.53 -7.16
CA GLN A 63 5.08 -9.49 -5.90
C GLN A 63 4.27 -8.22 -5.80
N THR A 64 3.09 -8.31 -5.19
CA THR A 64 2.20 -7.24 -4.75
C THR A 64 2.52 -6.84 -3.30
N PRO A 65 1.99 -5.71 -2.80
CA PRO A 65 2.17 -5.33 -1.40
C PRO A 65 1.68 -6.37 -0.39
N ILE A 66 0.55 -7.05 -0.67
CA ILE A 66 0.02 -8.07 0.22
C ILE A 66 0.91 -9.31 0.28
N GLU A 67 1.50 -9.72 -0.86
CA GLU A 67 2.45 -10.83 -0.90
C GLU A 67 3.75 -10.50 -0.12
N ILE A 68 4.18 -9.23 -0.12
CA ILE A 68 5.27 -8.77 0.76
C ILE A 68 4.87 -8.93 2.23
N ALA A 69 3.71 -8.43 2.63
CA ALA A 69 3.23 -8.56 4.02
C ALA A 69 3.13 -10.03 4.47
N GLN A 70 2.61 -10.91 3.60
CA GLN A 70 2.53 -12.36 3.83
C GLN A 70 3.90 -13.01 4.02
N SER A 71 4.86 -12.69 3.14
CA SER A 71 6.21 -13.26 3.24
C SER A 71 6.95 -12.86 4.53
N HIS A 72 6.58 -11.72 5.12
CA HIS A 72 7.14 -11.22 6.38
C HIS A 72 6.29 -11.54 7.61
N GLY A 73 5.13 -12.18 7.45
CA GLY A 73 4.20 -12.43 8.55
C GLY A 73 3.61 -11.16 9.18
N ASN A 74 3.56 -10.03 8.45
CA ASN A 74 3.00 -8.78 8.96
C ASN A 74 1.46 -8.82 8.88
N THR A 75 0.83 -9.43 9.89
CA THR A 75 -0.62 -9.65 9.96
C THR A 75 -1.42 -8.35 9.94
N HIS A 76 -0.94 -7.29 10.59
CA HIS A 76 -1.61 -5.99 10.58
C HIS A 76 -1.70 -5.38 9.17
N CYS A 77 -0.62 -5.48 8.39
CA CYS A 77 -0.64 -5.05 6.99
C CYS A 77 -1.49 -5.98 6.12
N ILE A 78 -1.45 -7.30 6.35
CA ILE A 78 -2.30 -8.26 5.63
C ILE A 78 -3.77 -7.88 5.79
N ASP A 79 -4.23 -7.66 7.02
CA ASP A 79 -5.63 -7.34 7.30
C ASP A 79 -6.07 -6.11 6.48
N ILE A 80 -5.32 -5.01 6.59
CA ILE A 80 -5.68 -3.75 5.92
C ILE A 80 -5.67 -3.89 4.39
N LEU A 81 -4.65 -4.56 3.85
CA LEU A 81 -4.50 -4.73 2.40
C LEU A 81 -5.57 -5.68 1.85
N GLN A 82 -5.89 -6.76 2.57
CA GLN A 82 -6.94 -7.71 2.18
C GLN A 82 -8.33 -7.05 2.19
N PHE A 83 -8.71 -6.36 3.28
CA PHE A 83 -9.99 -5.64 3.35
C PHE A 83 -10.14 -4.61 2.23
N SER A 84 -9.05 -3.97 1.83
CA SER A 84 -9.07 -2.97 0.77
C SER A 84 -9.29 -3.60 -0.62
N THR A 85 -8.84 -4.85 -0.84
CA THR A 85 -9.10 -5.59 -2.09
C THR A 85 -10.50 -6.19 -2.18
N ASP A 86 -11.15 -6.45 -1.05
CA ASP A 86 -12.49 -7.04 -1.02
C ASP A 86 -13.59 -5.97 -1.10
N ALA A 87 -13.38 -4.79 -0.47
CA ALA A 87 -14.30 -3.65 -0.57
C ALA A 87 -14.46 -3.08 -2.00
N GLU A 88 -13.47 -3.30 -2.87
CA GLU A 88 -13.53 -2.90 -4.29
C GLU A 88 -14.36 -3.89 -5.14
N LYS A 89 -14.47 -5.16 -4.74
CA LYS A 89 -15.28 -6.16 -5.45
C LYS A 89 -16.78 -6.01 -5.21
N GLU A 90 -17.19 -5.36 -4.12
CA GLU A 90 -18.60 -5.14 -3.77
C GLU A 90 -19.23 -3.89 -4.41
N ASN A 91 -18.45 -3.07 -5.12
CA ASN A 91 -18.91 -1.84 -5.79
C ASN A 91 -19.02 -1.98 -7.33
N ILE A 92 -19.05 -3.22 -7.86
CA ILE A 92 -19.19 -3.54 -9.29
C ILE A 92 -20.50 -4.29 -9.53
#